data_AF-A0A093F028-F1
#
_entry.id   AF-A0A093F028-F1
#
_cell.length_a   1.000
_cell.length_b   1.000
_cell.length_c   1.000
_cell.angle_alpha   90.00
_cell.angle_beta   90.00
_cell.angle_gamma   90.00
#
_symmetry.space_group_name_H-M   'P 1'
#
loop_
_entity.id
_entity.type
_entity.pdbx_description
1 polymer ?
#
loop_
_entity_poly.entity_id
_entity_poly.type
_entity_poly.pdbx_seq_one_letter_code
_entity_poly.pdbx_strand_id
1 'polypeptide(L)'
;FPQSFINHKRKETEDEDVSGPLMQKHEEKIRHFGMLSRWDDSQRFLSDHPYLVCEETSRYLMWWCFHLEAEQKTALMEQVAHQAVVMQFIIEIARSCSVDPRGCFRLFFQKAKVREGYFEAFKNELESFKTRVRIWSRSHGFQTMLLHDLSVSPGLVGELLWRIKLSIFHLLQNTADLQGSINTDVCNLNSVIQRDEEESRMMD
;
A
#
# COMPACT_ATOMS: atom_id res chain seq x y z
N PHE A 1 -37.50 -0.74 -39.13
CA PHE A 1 -36.66 -0.94 -37.93
C PHE A 1 -35.21 -0.74 -38.34
N PRO A 2 -34.51 0.29 -37.84
CA PRO A 2 -33.10 0.49 -38.15
C PRO A 2 -32.22 -0.38 -37.24
N GLN A 3 -31.22 -1.01 -37.86
CA GLN A 3 -30.15 -1.80 -37.25
C GLN A 3 -29.20 -0.89 -36.46
N SER A 4 -29.05 -1.13 -35.16
CA SER A 4 -28.00 -0.51 -34.34
C SER A 4 -26.74 -1.38 -34.40
N PHE A 5 -25.66 -0.77 -34.89
CA PHE A 5 -24.31 -1.33 -34.90
C PHE A 5 -23.77 -1.39 -33.47
N ILE A 6 -23.65 -2.60 -32.92
CA ILE A 6 -22.90 -2.85 -31.69
C ILE A 6 -21.43 -2.98 -32.08
N ASN A 7 -20.62 -2.01 -31.64
CA ASN A 7 -19.18 -1.97 -31.83
C ASN A 7 -18.52 -3.07 -30.98
N HIS A 8 -18.17 -4.17 -31.63
CA HIS A 8 -17.28 -5.19 -31.10
C HIS A 8 -15.84 -4.68 -31.13
N LYS A 9 -15.27 -4.39 -29.95
CA LYS A 9 -13.81 -4.41 -29.80
C LYS A 9 -13.42 -5.13 -28.51
N ARG A 10 -13.19 -6.43 -28.68
CA ARG A 10 -12.36 -7.28 -27.81
C ARG A 10 -11.17 -6.51 -27.25
N LYS A 11 -10.99 -6.60 -25.93
CA LYS A 11 -9.70 -6.98 -25.36
C LYS A 11 -9.92 -8.22 -24.52
N GLU A 12 -9.79 -9.35 -25.21
CA GLU A 12 -9.38 -10.61 -24.64
C GLU A 12 -7.94 -10.42 -24.20
N THR A 13 -7.72 -10.17 -22.92
CA THR A 13 -6.52 -10.60 -22.20
C THR A 13 -6.80 -10.37 -20.74
N GLU A 14 -7.00 -11.45 -20.01
CA GLU A 14 -6.35 -11.64 -18.72
C GLU A 14 -6.56 -13.12 -18.40
N ASP A 15 -5.58 -13.90 -18.85
CA ASP A 15 -5.43 -15.29 -18.49
C ASP A 15 -5.60 -15.44 -16.98
N GLU A 16 -6.65 -16.18 -16.60
CA GLU A 16 -6.76 -16.88 -15.34
C GLU A 16 -5.57 -17.84 -15.22
N ASP A 17 -4.42 -17.30 -14.82
CA ASP A 17 -3.28 -18.10 -14.39
C ASP A 17 -3.10 -17.87 -12.89
N VAL A 18 -3.97 -18.55 -12.15
CA VAL A 18 -3.81 -18.85 -10.71
C VAL A 18 -2.66 -19.85 -10.61
N SER A 19 -1.44 -19.37 -10.70
CA SER A 19 -0.24 -20.19 -10.57
C SER A 19 0.94 -19.35 -10.08
N GLY A 20 1.06 -19.25 -8.76
CA GLY A 20 2.12 -18.52 -8.03
C GLY A 20 1.54 -17.47 -7.06
N PRO A 21 2.18 -17.20 -5.90
CA PRO A 21 1.78 -16.08 -5.06
C PRO A 21 1.88 -14.80 -5.90
N LEU A 22 0.78 -14.03 -5.99
CA LEU A 22 0.62 -12.78 -6.77
C LEU A 22 1.84 -11.84 -6.69
N MET A 23 2.51 -11.89 -5.53
CA MET A 23 3.73 -11.17 -5.20
C MET A 23 4.91 -11.48 -6.14
N GLN A 24 5.11 -12.74 -6.55
CA GLN A 24 6.28 -13.15 -7.34
C GLN A 24 6.17 -12.70 -8.80
N LYS A 25 4.95 -12.67 -9.35
CA LYS A 25 4.67 -12.19 -10.72
C LYS A 25 4.74 -10.66 -10.84
N HIS A 26 4.63 -9.94 -9.73
CA HIS A 26 4.53 -8.48 -9.71
C HIS A 26 5.59 -7.79 -8.84
N GLU A 27 6.58 -8.54 -8.37
CA GLU A 27 7.62 -8.06 -7.46
C GLU A 27 8.35 -6.84 -8.03
N GLU A 28 8.74 -6.88 -9.30
CA GLU A 28 9.44 -5.77 -9.96
C GLU A 28 8.62 -4.48 -9.92
N LYS A 29 7.30 -4.57 -10.13
CA LYS A 29 6.40 -3.41 -10.11
C LYS A 29 6.15 -2.91 -8.69
N ILE A 30 6.06 -3.81 -7.71
CA ILE A 30 5.98 -3.44 -6.30
C ILE A 30 7.26 -2.70 -5.88
N ARG A 31 8.44 -3.22 -6.26
CA ARG A 31 9.71 -2.56 -6.00
C ARG A 31 9.80 -1.21 -6.69
N HIS A 32 9.35 -1.12 -7.95
CA HIS A 32 9.30 0.16 -8.67
C HIS A 32 8.44 1.18 -7.93
N PHE A 33 7.23 0.80 -7.50
CA PHE A 33 6.38 1.65 -6.67
C PHE A 33 7.11 2.11 -5.40
N GLY A 34 7.79 1.19 -4.70
CA GLY A 34 8.59 1.47 -3.51
C GLY A 34 9.71 2.49 -3.73
N MET A 35 10.19 2.64 -4.96
CA MET A 35 11.22 3.60 -5.35
C MET A 35 10.66 4.98 -5.70
N LEU A 36 9.34 5.16 -5.84
CA LEU A 36 8.75 6.46 -6.14
C LEU A 36 8.78 7.37 -4.91
N SER A 37 8.71 8.67 -5.12
CA SER A 37 8.67 9.67 -4.03
C SER A 37 7.61 10.74 -4.25
N ARG A 38 7.37 11.15 -5.50
CA ARG A 38 6.42 12.20 -5.84
C ARG A 38 5.00 11.66 -5.83
N TRP A 39 4.09 12.41 -5.20
CA TRP A 39 2.67 12.05 -5.09
C TRP A 39 2.00 11.82 -6.45
N ASP A 40 2.27 12.68 -7.42
CA ASP A 40 1.70 12.57 -8.77
C ASP A 40 2.17 11.31 -9.49
N ASP A 41 3.46 10.98 -9.36
CA ASP A 41 4.05 9.79 -9.98
C ASP A 41 3.51 8.52 -9.34
N SER A 42 3.43 8.46 -8.00
CA SER A 42 2.82 7.35 -7.27
C SER A 42 1.34 7.16 -7.65
N GLN A 43 0.55 8.24 -7.70
CA GLN A 43 -0.87 8.19 -8.07
C GLN A 43 -1.07 7.72 -9.52
N ARG A 44 -0.22 8.20 -10.45
CA ARG A 44 -0.25 7.78 -11.85
C ARG A 44 0.12 6.31 -11.98
N PHE A 45 1.19 5.88 -11.33
CA PHE A 45 1.64 4.49 -11.36
C PHE A 45 0.57 3.52 -10.84
N LEU A 46 -0.11 3.86 -9.73
CA LEU A 46 -1.21 3.05 -9.22
C LEU A 46 -2.47 3.10 -10.11
N SER A 47 -2.66 4.17 -10.88
CA SER A 47 -3.73 4.21 -11.88
C SER A 47 -3.45 3.28 -13.06
N ASP A 48 -2.18 3.16 -13.47
CA ASP A 48 -1.75 2.25 -14.53
C ASP A 48 -1.67 0.78 -14.06
N HIS A 49 -1.51 0.57 -12.75
CA HIS A 49 -1.39 -0.75 -12.12
C HIS A 49 -2.29 -0.89 -10.87
N PRO A 50 -3.63 -0.86 -11.03
CA PRO A 50 -4.56 -0.83 -9.90
C PRO A 50 -4.54 -2.11 -9.05
N TYR A 51 -4.13 -3.24 -9.62
CA TYR A 51 -4.01 -4.51 -8.90
C TYR A 51 -2.91 -4.48 -7.82
N LEU A 52 -1.99 -3.52 -7.85
CA LEU A 52 -0.99 -3.31 -6.80
C LEU A 52 -1.58 -2.68 -5.54
N VAL A 53 -2.76 -2.07 -5.64
CA VAL A 53 -3.45 -1.44 -4.52
C VAL A 53 -4.13 -2.52 -3.67
N CYS A 54 -3.34 -3.18 -2.83
CA CYS A 54 -3.80 -4.23 -1.93
C CYS A 54 -2.91 -4.36 -0.69
N GLU A 55 -3.41 -5.12 0.29
CA GLU A 55 -2.73 -5.32 1.57
C GLU A 55 -1.43 -6.12 1.44
N GLU A 56 -1.38 -7.05 0.49
CA GLU A 56 -0.18 -7.83 0.18
C GLU A 56 0.98 -6.93 -0.27
N THR A 57 0.71 -5.91 -1.09
CA THR A 57 1.72 -4.93 -1.52
C THR A 57 2.26 -4.12 -0.34
N SER A 58 1.38 -3.64 0.55
CA SER A 58 1.78 -2.94 1.77
C SER A 58 2.73 -3.81 2.61
N ARG A 59 2.34 -5.07 2.85
CA ARG A 59 3.15 -6.03 3.62
C ARG A 59 4.50 -6.33 2.97
N TYR A 60 4.56 -6.45 1.64
CA TYR A 60 5.81 -6.64 0.92
C TYR A 60 6.78 -5.49 1.17
N LEU A 61 6.31 -4.25 0.99
CA LEU A 61 7.14 -3.05 1.13
C LEU A 61 7.65 -2.92 2.57
N MET A 62 6.79 -3.21 3.56
CA MET A 62 7.18 -3.24 4.96
C MET A 62 8.28 -4.28 5.22
N TRP A 63 8.11 -5.52 4.75
CA TRP A 63 9.12 -6.57 4.85
C TRP A 63 10.43 -6.16 4.17
N TRP A 64 10.35 -5.55 2.98
CA TRP A 64 11.52 -5.09 2.24
C TRP A 64 12.30 -4.02 3.01
N CYS A 65 11.61 -3.13 3.74
CA CYS A 65 12.27 -2.15 4.62
C CYS A 65 13.15 -2.83 5.69
N PHE A 66 12.66 -3.90 6.32
CA PHE A 66 13.43 -4.65 7.32
C PHE A 66 14.67 -5.32 6.70
N HIS A 67 14.52 -5.90 5.52
CA HIS A 67 15.64 -6.50 4.79
C HIS A 67 16.70 -5.45 4.44
N LEU A 68 16.28 -4.30 3.90
CA LEU A 68 17.17 -3.19 3.54
C LEU A 68 17.93 -2.63 4.75
N GLU A 69 17.27 -2.46 5.90
CA GLU A 69 17.92 -1.96 7.10
C GLU A 69 18.99 -2.93 7.63
N ALA A 70 18.74 -4.23 7.53
CA ALA A 70 19.72 -5.22 7.95
C ALA A 70 20.92 -5.35 7.01
N GLU A 71 20.72 -5.09 5.72
CA GLU A 71 21.80 -4.89 4.74
C GLU A 71 22.50 -3.52 4.90
N GLN A 72 22.14 -2.73 5.91
CA GLN A 72 22.66 -1.38 6.17
C GLN A 72 22.39 -0.39 5.01
N LYS A 73 21.35 -0.64 4.20
CA LYS A 73 20.90 0.24 3.11
C LYS A 73 19.86 1.25 3.63
N THR A 74 20.19 1.97 4.70
CA THR A 74 19.25 2.83 5.42
C THR A 74 18.59 3.90 4.54
N ALA A 75 19.35 4.58 3.67
CA ALA A 75 18.77 5.60 2.78
C ALA A 75 17.69 5.03 1.85
N LEU A 76 17.93 3.83 1.32
CA LEU A 76 16.96 3.15 0.47
C LEU A 76 15.76 2.62 1.29
N MET A 77 16.01 2.12 2.51
CA MET A 77 14.94 1.73 3.43
C MET A 77 13.99 2.90 3.70
N GLU A 78 14.50 4.10 3.97
CA GLU A 78 13.66 5.27 4.24
C GLU A 78 12.79 5.66 3.05
N GLN A 79 13.33 5.53 1.83
CA GLN A 79 12.58 5.76 0.59
C GLN A 79 11.45 4.73 0.41
N VAL A 80 11.75 3.45 0.60
CA VAL A 80 10.73 2.37 0.50
C VAL A 80 9.70 2.50 1.63
N ALA A 81 10.11 2.89 2.83
CA ALA A 81 9.26 3.10 3.98
C ALA A 81 8.19 4.15 3.72
N HIS A 82 8.54 5.22 3.01
CA HIS A 82 7.57 6.23 2.58
C HIS A 82 6.41 5.59 1.81
N GLN A 83 6.72 4.78 0.79
CA GLN A 83 5.70 4.15 -0.05
C GLN A 83 4.95 3.01 0.65
N ALA A 84 5.60 2.32 1.60
CA ALA A 84 4.94 1.33 2.46
C ALA A 84 3.80 2.00 3.27
N VAL A 85 4.10 3.13 3.91
CA VAL A 85 3.12 3.88 4.71
C VAL A 85 2.03 4.50 3.83
N VAL A 86 2.37 4.93 2.61
CA VAL A 86 1.37 5.39 1.62
C VAL A 86 0.35 4.30 1.31
N MET A 87 0.82 3.10 0.98
CA MET A 87 -0.08 1.98 0.69
C MET A 87 -0.94 1.63 1.92
N GLN A 88 -0.33 1.64 3.12
CA GLN A 88 -1.06 1.41 4.36
C GLN A 88 -2.18 2.43 4.59
N PHE A 89 -1.92 3.72 4.37
CA PHE A 89 -2.92 4.79 4.52
C PHE A 89 -4.04 4.69 3.48
N ILE A 90 -3.72 4.27 2.25
CA ILE A 90 -4.73 3.98 1.22
C ILE A 90 -5.68 2.88 1.70
N ILE A 91 -5.14 1.78 2.22
CA ILE A 91 -5.93 0.66 2.75
C ILE A 91 -6.76 1.10 3.95
N GLU A 92 -6.21 1.94 4.83
CA GLU A 92 -6.91 2.45 6.01
C GLU A 92 -8.11 3.34 5.65
N ILE A 93 -7.95 4.21 4.64
CA ILE A 93 -9.09 4.98 4.08
C ILE A 93 -10.15 4.02 3.54
N ALA A 94 -9.75 2.99 2.79
CA ALA A 94 -10.68 2.02 2.21
C ALA A 94 -11.48 1.28 3.28
N ARG A 95 -10.81 0.85 4.36
CA ARG A 95 -11.43 0.24 5.53
C ARG A 95 -12.40 1.18 6.23
N SER A 96 -11.99 2.44 6.44
CA SER A 96 -12.84 3.47 7.06
C SER A 96 -14.11 3.75 6.26
N CYS A 97 -14.00 3.72 4.93
CA CYS A 97 -15.12 3.92 4.00
C CYS A 97 -15.88 2.62 3.66
N SER A 98 -15.44 1.45 4.12
CA SER A 98 -15.97 0.13 3.72
C SER A 98 -16.03 -0.08 2.20
N VAL A 99 -15.01 0.40 1.49
CA VAL A 99 -14.88 0.26 0.03
C VAL A 99 -13.61 -0.49 -0.34
N ASP A 100 -13.54 -0.99 -1.57
CA ASP A 100 -12.31 -1.57 -2.11
C ASP A 100 -11.23 -0.46 -2.28
N PRO A 101 -9.98 -0.69 -1.84
CA PRO A 101 -8.92 0.32 -1.89
C PRO A 101 -8.58 0.78 -3.32
N ARG A 102 -8.82 -0.06 -4.34
CA ARG A 102 -8.63 0.29 -5.76
C ARG A 102 -9.63 1.35 -6.21
N GLY A 103 -10.78 1.44 -5.57
CA GLY A 103 -11.81 2.45 -5.83
C GLY A 103 -11.52 3.80 -5.19
N CYS A 104 -10.75 3.84 -4.09
CA CYS A 104 -10.61 5.05 -3.27
C CYS A 104 -9.17 5.56 -3.11
N PHE A 105 -8.14 4.90 -3.66
CA PHE A 105 -6.75 5.31 -3.46
C PHE A 105 -6.44 6.76 -3.88
N ARG A 106 -7.17 7.32 -4.84
CA ARG A 106 -7.01 8.73 -5.26
C ARG A 106 -7.34 9.72 -4.14
N LEU A 107 -8.27 9.35 -3.25
CA LEU A 107 -8.66 10.17 -2.09
C LEU A 107 -7.49 10.38 -1.13
N PHE A 108 -6.62 9.37 -0.97
CA PHE A 108 -5.39 9.53 -0.19
C PHE A 108 -4.53 10.67 -0.75
N PHE A 109 -4.24 10.66 -2.06
CA PHE A 109 -3.36 11.64 -2.68
C PHE A 109 -3.95 13.05 -2.69
N GLN A 110 -5.29 13.17 -2.80
CA GLN A 110 -5.99 14.44 -2.61
C GLN A 110 -5.78 14.97 -1.19
N LYS A 111 -6.01 14.13 -0.16
CA LYS A 111 -5.83 14.52 1.25
C LYS A 111 -4.38 14.86 1.60
N ALA A 112 -3.42 14.11 1.05
CA ALA A 112 -2.00 14.36 1.27
C ALA A 112 -1.52 15.72 0.72
N LYS A 113 -2.18 16.24 -0.34
CA LYS A 113 -1.83 17.52 -0.98
C LYS A 113 -2.38 18.75 -0.24
N VAL A 114 -3.52 18.62 0.45
CA VAL A 114 -4.27 19.76 1.02
C VAL A 114 -3.71 20.27 2.37
N ARG A 115 -2.63 19.67 2.91
CA ARG A 115 -1.89 20.14 4.12
C ARG A 115 -2.77 20.49 5.33
N GLU A 116 -3.67 19.60 5.70
CA GLU A 116 -4.30 19.62 7.03
C GLU A 116 -4.01 18.31 7.76
N GLY A 117 -4.32 18.21 9.06
CA GLY A 117 -3.76 17.27 10.06
C GLY A 117 -3.50 15.81 9.64
N TYR A 118 -4.18 15.31 8.61
CA TYR A 118 -3.88 14.07 7.91
C TYR A 118 -2.40 13.93 7.49
N PHE A 119 -1.80 14.98 6.93
CA PHE A 119 -0.40 14.93 6.49
C PHE A 119 0.57 14.82 7.67
N GLU A 120 0.22 15.41 8.82
CA GLU A 120 1.04 15.31 10.02
C GLU A 120 0.94 13.92 10.66
N ALA A 121 -0.27 13.33 10.69
CA ALA A 121 -0.46 11.94 11.06
C ALA A 121 0.35 10.98 10.18
N PHE A 122 0.38 11.23 8.86
CA PHE A 122 1.20 10.48 7.93
C PHE A 122 2.69 10.56 8.26
N LYS A 123 3.24 11.76 8.51
CA LYS A 123 4.66 11.92 8.89
C LYS A 123 4.99 11.21 10.21
N ASN A 124 4.11 11.36 11.21
CA ASN A 124 4.31 10.73 12.51
C ASN A 124 4.32 9.22 12.39
N GLU A 125 3.42 8.64 11.59
CA GLU A 125 3.43 7.20 11.33
C GLU A 125 4.67 6.78 10.54
N LEU A 126 5.12 7.59 9.56
CA LEU A 126 6.35 7.30 8.82
C LEU A 126 7.59 7.28 9.72
N GLU A 127 7.77 8.26 10.60
CA GLU A 127 8.88 8.27 11.57
C GLU A 127 8.78 7.11 12.57
N SER A 128 7.56 6.80 13.02
CA SER A 128 7.29 5.68 13.91
C SER A 128 7.66 4.35 13.24
N PHE A 129 7.25 4.15 11.98
CA PHE A 129 7.57 2.97 11.21
C PHE A 129 9.09 2.81 10.99
N LYS A 130 9.78 3.88 10.55
CA LYS A 130 11.25 3.86 10.41
C LYS A 130 11.96 3.51 11.72
N THR A 131 11.46 4.04 12.84
CA THR A 131 12.00 3.73 14.18
C THR A 131 11.80 2.25 14.52
N ARG A 132 10.61 1.69 14.27
CA ARG A 132 10.35 0.25 14.46
C ARG A 132 11.32 -0.61 13.63
N VAL A 133 11.54 -0.25 12.36
CA VAL A 133 12.48 -0.96 11.47
C VAL A 133 13.92 -0.93 12.01
N ARG A 134 14.41 0.24 12.44
CA ARG A 134 15.77 0.42 13.00
C ARG A 134 15.98 -0.27 14.36
N ILE A 135 14.97 -0.27 15.22
CA ILE A 135 15.05 -0.98 16.52
C ILE A 135 15.13 -2.48 16.26
N TRP A 136 14.31 -2.96 15.33
CA TRP A 136 14.21 -4.38 15.03
C TRP A 136 15.50 -4.93 14.41
N SER A 137 16.16 -4.19 13.52
CA SER A 137 17.45 -4.60 12.94
C SER A 137 18.58 -4.75 13.97
N ARG A 138 18.52 -4.01 15.09
CA ARG A 138 19.50 -4.06 16.19
C ARG A 138 19.21 -5.16 17.21
N SER A 139 18.03 -5.75 17.18
CA SER A 139 17.67 -6.86 18.06
C SER A 139 18.32 -8.15 17.57
N HIS A 140 19.00 -8.86 18.47
CA HIS A 140 19.76 -10.09 18.17
C HIS A 140 18.88 -11.23 17.60
N GLY A 141 17.55 -11.11 17.65
CA GLY A 141 16.61 -12.08 17.08
C GLY A 141 16.60 -12.15 15.55
N PHE A 142 17.24 -11.19 14.85
CA PHE A 142 17.21 -11.15 13.38
C PHE A 142 18.37 -11.88 12.68
N GLN A 143 19.57 -11.90 13.30
CA GLN A 143 20.74 -12.64 12.77
C GLN A 143 20.45 -14.15 12.67
N THR A 144 19.73 -14.71 13.66
CA THR A 144 19.32 -16.12 13.70
C THR A 144 18.19 -16.46 12.71
N MET A 145 17.49 -15.45 12.19
CA MET A 145 16.27 -15.59 11.41
C MET A 145 16.51 -15.47 9.91
N LEU A 146 17.45 -14.61 9.48
CA LEU A 146 17.87 -14.52 8.08
C LEU A 146 18.92 -15.57 7.67
N LEU A 147 19.81 -15.99 8.57
CA LEU A 147 20.90 -16.91 8.21
C LEU A 147 20.44 -18.32 7.84
N HIS A 148 19.21 -18.70 8.15
CA HIS A 148 18.66 -20.00 7.77
C HIS A 148 17.99 -20.02 6.38
N ASP A 149 17.97 -18.89 5.67
CA ASP A 149 17.19 -18.71 4.43
C ASP A 149 18.01 -18.91 3.13
N LEU A 150 19.20 -19.52 3.19
CA LEU A 150 19.99 -19.82 1.99
C LEU A 150 20.55 -21.25 1.90
N SER A 151 20.22 -22.17 2.82
CA SER A 151 20.74 -23.56 2.73
C SER A 151 19.74 -24.71 2.80
N VAL A 152 18.41 -24.48 2.87
CA VAL A 152 17.46 -25.60 3.01
C VAL A 152 16.28 -25.51 2.05
N SER A 153 16.00 -26.64 1.42
CA SER A 153 15.11 -26.95 0.29
C SER A 153 13.71 -26.29 0.25
N PRO A 154 13.08 -26.16 -0.93
CA PRO A 154 11.93 -25.28 -1.19
C PRO A 154 10.59 -25.65 -0.53
N GLY A 155 10.48 -26.83 0.10
CA GLY A 155 9.21 -27.34 0.62
C GLY A 155 8.80 -26.80 2.00
N LEU A 156 9.76 -26.36 2.83
CA LEU A 156 9.53 -25.92 4.22
C LEU A 156 9.46 -24.40 4.40
N VAL A 157 9.75 -23.65 3.33
CA VAL A 157 9.77 -22.18 3.31
C VAL A 157 8.38 -21.63 3.62
N GLY A 158 7.31 -22.26 3.15
CA GLY A 158 5.94 -21.77 3.30
C GLY A 158 5.47 -21.66 4.76
N GLU A 159 5.83 -22.63 5.60
CA GLU A 159 5.32 -22.76 6.98
C GLU A 159 6.13 -21.92 7.97
N LEU A 160 7.45 -21.90 7.81
CA LEU A 160 8.35 -21.01 8.55
C LEU A 160 8.12 -19.54 8.17
N LEU A 161 8.02 -19.23 6.88
CA LEU A 161 7.64 -17.89 6.42
C LEU A 161 6.27 -17.47 6.95
N TRP A 162 5.30 -18.40 7.08
CA TRP A 162 4.01 -18.11 7.70
C TRP A 162 4.11 -17.78 9.19
N ARG A 163 4.93 -18.52 9.95
CA ARG A 163 5.12 -18.28 11.38
C ARG A 163 5.86 -16.95 11.63
N ILE A 164 6.84 -16.65 10.78
CA ILE A 164 7.56 -15.38 10.75
C ILE A 164 6.61 -14.24 10.34
N LYS A 165 5.81 -14.43 9.29
CA LYS A 165 4.76 -13.50 8.86
C LYS A 165 3.74 -13.26 9.98
N LEU A 166 3.38 -14.28 10.76
CA LEU A 166 2.41 -14.18 11.86
C LEU A 166 2.98 -13.42 13.06
N SER A 167 4.25 -13.64 13.42
CA SER A 167 4.91 -12.87 14.47
C SER A 167 5.15 -11.41 14.07
N ILE A 168 5.49 -11.14 12.81
CA ILE A 168 5.59 -9.78 12.27
C ILE A 168 4.20 -9.14 12.19
N PHE A 169 3.15 -9.87 11.80
CA PHE A 169 1.77 -9.43 11.79
C PHE A 169 1.31 -8.98 13.18
N HIS A 170 1.57 -9.78 14.22
CA HIS A 170 1.27 -9.38 15.61
C HIS A 170 2.07 -8.17 16.10
N LEU A 171 3.30 -7.98 15.62
CA LEU A 171 4.12 -6.80 15.95
C LEU A 171 3.65 -5.53 15.21
N LEU A 172 3.12 -5.68 14.00
CA LEU A 172 2.53 -4.60 13.19
C LEU A 172 1.10 -4.24 13.62
N GLN A 173 0.32 -5.17 14.18
CA GLN A 173 -1.07 -4.96 14.62
C GLN A 173 -1.20 -4.00 15.82
N ASN A 174 -0.11 -3.72 16.54
CA ASN A 174 -0.13 -2.81 17.70
C ASN A 174 -0.28 -1.32 17.33
N THR A 175 -0.58 -0.99 16.07
CA THR A 175 -0.93 0.38 15.62
C THR A 175 -2.43 0.70 15.75
N ALA A 176 -3.16 0.03 16.65
CA ALA A 176 -4.61 0.21 16.82
C ALA A 176 -5.04 1.49 17.57
N ASP A 177 -4.11 2.40 17.91
CA ASP A 177 -4.41 3.64 18.65
C ASP A 177 -4.48 4.90 17.78
N LEU A 178 -4.89 4.77 16.51
CA LEU A 178 -5.22 5.91 15.63
C LEU A 178 -6.72 6.06 15.36
N GLN A 179 -7.56 5.26 16.03
CA GLN A 179 -9.01 5.18 15.79
C GLN A 179 -9.80 6.40 16.31
N GLY A 180 -9.20 7.29 17.11
CA GLY A 180 -9.92 8.35 17.84
C GLY A 180 -10.21 9.64 17.06
N SER A 181 -9.48 9.93 15.97
CA SER A 181 -9.51 11.28 15.36
C SER A 181 -10.10 11.35 13.95
N ILE A 182 -10.24 10.22 13.24
CA ILE A 182 -10.46 10.22 11.79
C ILE A 182 -11.93 9.94 11.41
N ASN A 183 -12.74 9.45 12.34
CA ASN A 183 -14.02 8.82 12.01
C ASN A 183 -15.18 9.75 11.62
N THR A 184 -15.08 11.07 11.81
CA THR A 184 -16.25 11.96 11.58
C THR A 184 -16.22 12.70 10.24
N ASP A 185 -15.03 13.01 9.70
CA ASP A 185 -14.92 13.90 8.53
C ASP A 185 -14.64 13.16 7.20
N VAL A 186 -14.30 11.87 7.25
CA VAL A 186 -13.83 11.12 6.07
C VAL A 186 -14.94 10.81 5.07
N CYS A 187 -16.17 10.57 5.54
CA CYS A 187 -17.28 10.16 4.68
C CYS A 187 -18.12 11.34 4.15
N ASN A 188 -18.02 12.52 4.76
CA ASN A 188 -18.94 13.63 4.47
C ASN A 188 -18.58 14.41 3.19
N LEU A 189 -17.34 14.30 2.69
CA LEU A 189 -16.85 15.10 1.56
C LEU A 189 -17.27 14.59 0.17
N ASN A 190 -17.69 13.33 0.04
CA ASN A 190 -18.26 12.82 -1.21
C ASN A 190 -19.55 13.57 -1.59
N SER A 191 -20.25 14.16 -0.61
CA SER A 191 -21.43 15.02 -0.83
C SER A 191 -21.10 16.47 -1.21
N VAL A 192 -19.86 16.91 -0.99
CA VAL A 192 -19.42 18.29 -1.26
C VAL A 192 -18.85 18.38 -2.68
N ILE A 193 -18.06 17.39 -3.11
CA ILE A 193 -17.49 17.37 -4.46
C ILE A 193 -18.57 17.23 -5.55
N GLN A 194 -19.69 16.55 -5.26
CA GLN A 194 -20.83 16.49 -6.20
C GLN A 194 -21.61 17.82 -6.28
N ARG A 195 -21.62 18.64 -5.22
CA ARG A 195 -22.34 19.92 -5.22
C ARG A 195 -21.64 20.99 -6.04
N ASP A 196 -20.30 21.05 -5.97
CA ASP A 196 -19.53 22.07 -6.70
C ASP A 196 -19.58 21.87 -8.23
N GLU A 197 -19.70 20.61 -8.71
CA GLU A 197 -19.86 20.33 -10.15
C GLU A 197 -21.28 20.60 -10.68
N GLU A 198 -22.30 20.49 -9.82
CA GLU A 198 -23.71 20.76 -10.19
C GLU A 198 -24.05 22.25 -10.14
N GLU A 199 -23.48 23.00 -9.17
CA GLU A 199 -23.62 24.45 -9.08
C GLU A 199 -22.91 25.17 -10.24
N SER A 200 -21.79 24.61 -10.72
CA SER A 200 -21.08 25.11 -11.91
C SER A 200 -21.80 24.83 -13.24
N ARG A 201 -22.82 23.95 -13.26
CA ARG A 201 -23.64 23.63 -14.45
C ARG A 201 -24.97 24.37 -14.51
N MET A 202 -25.32 25.14 -13.47
CA MET A 202 -26.54 25.95 -13.43
C MET A 202 -26.31 27.45 -13.69
N MET A 203 -25.09 27.83 -14.10
CA MET A 203 -24.73 29.18 -14.57
C MET A 203 -24.33 29.17 -16.05
N ASP A 204 -25.19 28.60 -16.92
CA ASP A 204 -25.20 28.86 -18.36
C ASP A 204 -26.64 28.96 -18.87
#